data_AF-A0A2D4JC70-F1
#
_entry.id   AF-A0A2D4JC70-F1
#
_cell.length_a   1.000
_cell.length_b   1.000
_cell.length_c   1.000
_cell.angle_alpha   90.00
_cell.angle_beta   90.00
_cell.angle_gamma   90.00
#
_symmetry.space_group_name_H-M   'P 1'
#
loop_
_entity.id
_entity.type
_entity.pdbx_description
1 polymer ?
#
loop_
_entity_poly.entity_id
_entity_poly.type
_entity_poly.pdbx_seq_one_letter_code
_entity_poly.pdbx_strand_id
1 'polypeptide(L)'
;MSYGNNMKSLDEGDHYRYPGILQADNLKHPEVKKVRNEYIMRIKKSLKSKLGGKNIIKGMNSGAIPVISYTAGIVDLTQIELKVLDKKARKTITMNHGLHVAVLTDSTYHRK
;
A
#
# COMPACT_ATOMS: atom_id res chain seq x y z
N MET A 1 27.31 -16.98 -17.46
CA MET A 1 27.06 -16.63 -16.04
C MET A 1 25.74 -17.24 -15.62
N SER A 2 25.78 -18.29 -14.80
CA SER A 2 24.58 -19.04 -14.37
C SER A 2 23.95 -18.32 -13.18
N TYR A 3 22.73 -17.77 -13.35
CA TYR A 3 21.92 -17.25 -12.24
C TYR A 3 21.25 -18.42 -11.52
N GLY A 4 22.04 -19.28 -10.87
CA GLY A 4 21.56 -20.30 -9.97
C GLY A 4 21.16 -19.68 -8.63
N ASN A 5 19.98 -19.05 -8.57
CA ASN A 5 19.41 -18.65 -7.29
C ASN A 5 18.71 -19.85 -6.67
N ASN A 6 19.31 -20.36 -5.58
CA ASN A 6 18.75 -21.38 -4.70
C ASN A 6 17.32 -20.99 -4.27
N MET A 7 16.30 -21.54 -4.93
CA MET A 7 14.95 -21.52 -4.37
C MET A 7 14.98 -22.38 -3.10
N LYS A 8 14.76 -21.76 -1.94
CA LYS A 8 14.47 -22.53 -0.72
C LYS A 8 13.19 -23.32 -0.98
N SER A 9 13.28 -24.65 -0.89
CA SER A 9 12.11 -25.50 -0.75
C SER A 9 11.33 -25.01 0.46
N LEU A 10 10.05 -24.69 0.28
CA LEU A 10 9.16 -24.41 1.39
C LEU A 10 8.86 -25.75 2.06
N ASP A 11 9.08 -25.84 3.36
CA ASP A 11 8.78 -27.03 4.15
C ASP A 11 7.26 -27.15 4.37
N GLU A 12 6.78 -28.30 4.85
CA GLU A 12 5.35 -28.57 5.07
C GLU A 12 4.82 -27.73 6.24
N GLY A 13 4.45 -26.47 5.94
CA GLY A 13 4.07 -25.43 6.91
C GLY A 13 4.62 -24.04 6.62
N ASP A 14 5.58 -23.92 5.70
CA ASP A 14 6.13 -22.64 5.26
C ASP A 14 5.26 -22.03 4.15
N HIS A 15 4.70 -20.86 4.44
CA HIS A 15 3.89 -20.11 3.50
C HIS A 15 4.73 -19.05 2.78
N TYR A 16 4.58 -18.97 1.45
CA TYR A 16 5.27 -17.97 0.65
C TYR A 16 4.83 -16.55 1.06
N ARG A 17 5.80 -15.66 1.23
CA ARG A 17 5.55 -14.26 1.59
C ARG A 17 5.63 -13.36 0.36
N TYR A 18 4.47 -12.98 -0.17
CA TYR A 18 4.36 -12.09 -1.33
C TYR A 18 3.79 -10.73 -0.92
N PRO A 19 4.14 -9.66 -1.63
CA PRO A 19 4.67 -8.37 -1.13
C PRO A 19 4.45 -8.02 0.35
N GLY A 20 4.96 -8.87 1.27
CA GLY A 20 4.94 -8.65 2.72
C GLY A 20 3.84 -9.36 3.50
N ILE A 21 2.94 -10.07 2.82
CA ILE A 21 1.79 -10.80 3.36
C ILE A 21 2.06 -12.30 3.26
N LEU A 22 1.72 -13.05 4.31
CA LEU A 22 1.82 -14.51 4.33
C LEU A 22 0.68 -15.08 3.46
N GLN A 23 0.96 -15.97 2.52
CA GLN A 23 -0.05 -16.66 1.72
C GLN A 23 -0.37 -18.01 2.36
N ALA A 24 -1.25 -18.01 3.36
CA ALA A 24 -1.78 -19.20 4.01
C ALA A 24 -3.28 -19.34 3.70
N ASP A 25 -3.77 -20.58 3.55
CA ASP A 25 -5.18 -20.86 3.21
C ASP A 25 -6.19 -20.39 4.27
N ASN A 26 -5.73 -20.13 5.50
CA ASN A 26 -6.54 -19.64 6.61
C ASN A 26 -5.90 -18.41 7.27
N LEU A 27 -6.05 -17.23 6.66
CA LEU A 27 -5.52 -15.99 7.22
C LEU A 27 -6.30 -15.57 8.49
N LYS A 28 -5.62 -15.51 9.63
CA LYS A 28 -6.25 -15.19 10.93
C LYS A 28 -6.42 -13.67 11.09
N HIS A 29 -7.34 -13.22 11.96
CA HIS A 29 -7.51 -11.82 12.38
C HIS A 29 -6.22 -10.96 12.58
N PRO A 30 -5.12 -11.47 13.17
CA PRO A 30 -3.85 -10.72 13.25
C PRO A 30 -3.28 -10.30 11.88
N GLU A 31 -3.53 -11.06 10.82
CA GLU A 31 -2.98 -10.78 9.50
C GLU A 31 -3.76 -9.66 8.79
N VAL A 32 -5.07 -9.57 9.02
CA VAL A 32 -5.90 -8.41 8.64
C VAL A 32 -5.31 -7.12 9.20
N LYS A 33 -4.89 -7.13 10.48
CA LYS A 33 -4.27 -5.96 11.13
C LYS A 33 -2.92 -5.60 10.48
N LYS A 34 -2.10 -6.60 10.14
CA LYS A 34 -0.82 -6.40 9.44
C LYS A 34 -1.04 -5.73 8.09
N VAL A 35 -2.02 -6.19 7.30
CA VAL A 35 -2.38 -5.63 5.99
C VAL A 35 -2.78 -4.15 6.12
N ARG A 36 -3.66 -3.82 7.08
CA ARG A 36 -4.08 -2.43 7.32
C ARG A 36 -2.92 -1.53 7.73
N ASN A 37 -2.03 -2.03 8.59
CA ASN A 37 -0.86 -1.29 9.03
C ASN A 37 0.11 -1.05 7.88
N GLU A 38 0.39 -2.08 7.08
CA GLU A 38 1.25 -2.00 5.90
C GLU A 38 0.71 -0.98 4.89
N TYR A 39 -0.59 -1.03 4.60
CA TYR A 39 -1.27 -0.04 3.75
C TYR A 39 -1.01 1.40 4.25
N ILE A 40 -1.32 1.68 5.51
CA ILE A 40 -1.13 3.03 6.09
C ILE A 40 0.36 3.42 6.13
N MET A 41 1.26 2.48 6.39
CA MET A 41 2.71 2.74 6.36
C MET A 41 3.17 3.17 4.97
N ARG A 42 2.71 2.51 3.90
CA ARG A 42 3.06 2.87 2.52
C ARG A 42 2.50 4.24 2.12
N ILE A 43 1.30 4.59 2.59
CA ILE A 43 0.75 5.94 2.42
C ILE A 43 1.66 6.98 3.10
N LYS A 44 2.00 6.77 4.36
CA LYS A 44 2.89 7.69 5.10
C LYS A 44 4.26 7.82 4.44
N LYS A 45 4.83 6.72 3.92
CA LYS A 45 6.10 6.74 3.18
C LYS A 45 6.01 7.60 1.92
N SER A 46 4.90 7.48 1.17
CA SER A 46 4.63 8.29 -0.02
C SER A 46 4.47 9.78 0.33
N LEU A 47 3.78 10.09 1.43
CA LEU A 47 3.59 11.47 1.91
C LEU A 47 4.88 12.11 2.45
N LYS A 48 5.80 11.32 3.00
CA LYS A 48 7.13 11.81 3.43
C LYS A 48 8.10 12.05 2.27
N SER A 49 7.75 11.64 1.06
CA SER A 49 8.60 11.86 -0.10
C SER A 49 8.55 13.32 -0.55
N LYS A 50 9.62 13.82 -1.19
CA LYS A 50 9.67 15.17 -1.78
C LYS A 50 8.98 15.24 -3.16
N LEU A 51 8.01 14.37 -3.42
CA LEU A 51 7.31 14.30 -4.70
C LEU A 51 6.17 15.31 -4.77
N GLY A 52 5.88 15.85 -5.96
CA GLY A 52 4.68 16.65 -6.18
C GLY A 52 3.39 15.82 -5.99
N GLY A 53 2.27 16.47 -5.67
CA GLY A 53 1.00 15.80 -5.31
C GLY A 53 0.54 14.72 -6.31
N LYS A 54 0.66 15.00 -7.62
CA LYS A 54 0.37 14.01 -8.68
C LYS A 54 1.23 12.75 -8.57
N ASN A 55 2.51 12.91 -8.28
CA ASN A 55 3.47 11.81 -8.15
C ASN A 55 3.28 11.07 -6.82
N ILE A 56 2.87 11.76 -5.75
CA ILE A 56 2.46 11.12 -4.49
C ILE A 56 1.27 10.19 -4.73
N ILE A 57 0.21 10.66 -5.40
CA ILE A 57 -0.96 9.84 -5.74
C ILE A 57 -0.52 8.62 -6.58
N LYS A 58 0.32 8.83 -7.59
CA LYS A 58 0.84 7.75 -8.43
C LYS A 58 1.61 6.71 -7.60
N GLY A 59 2.47 7.16 -6.69
CA GLY A 59 3.23 6.29 -5.78
C GLY A 59 2.34 5.50 -4.81
N MET A 60 1.28 6.13 -4.32
CA MET A 60 0.28 5.45 -3.48
C MET A 60 -0.48 4.38 -4.27
N ASN A 61 -0.90 4.68 -5.51
CA ASN A 61 -1.57 3.72 -6.37
C ASN A 61 -0.67 2.54 -6.74
N SER A 62 0.62 2.74 -6.97
CA SER A 62 1.55 1.64 -7.26
C SER A 62 2.01 0.87 -6.02
N GLY A 63 2.04 1.52 -4.85
CA GLY A 63 2.63 0.95 -3.64
C GLY A 63 1.63 0.43 -2.62
N ALA A 64 0.61 1.22 -2.29
CA ALA A 64 -0.33 0.95 -1.21
C ALA A 64 -1.55 0.16 -1.70
N ILE A 65 -2.12 0.51 -2.86
CA ILE A 65 -3.33 -0.17 -3.39
C ILE A 65 -3.12 -1.68 -3.61
N PRO A 66 -1.99 -2.16 -4.17
CA PRO A 66 -1.78 -3.60 -4.36
C PRO A 66 -1.80 -4.41 -3.07
N VAL A 67 -1.45 -3.80 -1.92
CA VAL A 67 -1.51 -4.45 -0.61
C VAL A 67 -2.95 -4.84 -0.27
N ILE A 68 -3.90 -3.95 -0.54
CA ILE A 68 -5.32 -4.21 -0.28
C ILE A 68 -5.91 -5.12 -1.35
N SER A 69 -5.63 -4.84 -2.63
CA SER A 69 -6.17 -5.61 -3.76
C SER A 69 -5.78 -7.09 -3.70
N TYR A 70 -4.52 -7.40 -3.39
CA TYR A 70 -4.06 -8.80 -3.26
C TYR A 70 -4.72 -9.51 -2.08
N THR A 71 -4.96 -8.80 -0.98
CA THR A 71 -5.55 -9.39 0.23
C THR A 71 -7.05 -9.52 0.16
N ALA A 72 -7.73 -8.80 -0.73
CA ALA A 72 -9.19 -8.79 -0.78
C ALA A 72 -9.81 -10.16 -1.13
N GLY A 73 -9.05 -11.05 -1.76
CA GLY A 73 -9.48 -12.43 -2.05
C GLY A 73 -8.98 -13.47 -1.04
N ILE A 74 -8.14 -13.09 -0.09
CA ILE A 74 -7.47 -13.99 0.87
C ILE A 74 -7.92 -13.69 2.31
N VAL A 75 -8.30 -12.43 2.57
CA VAL A 75 -8.61 -11.90 3.88
C VAL A 75 -10.04 -11.38 3.87
N ASP A 76 -10.82 -11.75 4.89
CA ASP A 76 -12.15 -11.20 5.13
C ASP A 76 -12.08 -9.72 5.54
N LEU A 77 -11.87 -8.86 4.54
CA LEU A 77 -11.97 -7.41 4.66
C LEU A 77 -13.41 -7.00 4.38
N THR A 78 -14.18 -6.73 5.44
CA THR A 78 -15.55 -6.27 5.27
C THR A 78 -15.58 -4.88 4.62
N GLN A 79 -16.66 -4.57 3.87
CA GLN A 79 -16.84 -3.25 3.25
C GLN A 79 -16.80 -2.11 4.28
N ILE A 80 -17.30 -2.36 5.50
CA ILE A 80 -17.28 -1.37 6.59
C ILE A 80 -15.84 -1.03 6.97
N GLU A 81 -15.00 -2.06 7.12
CA GLU A 81 -13.60 -1.87 7.49
C GLU A 81 -12.79 -1.22 6.38
N LEU A 82 -13.08 -1.53 5.12
CA LEU A 82 -12.50 -0.83 3.97
C LEU A 82 -12.87 0.66 3.96
N LYS A 83 -14.14 1.00 4.23
CA LYS A 83 -14.59 2.40 4.35
C LYS A 83 -13.90 3.13 5.51
N VAL A 84 -13.71 2.47 6.65
CA VAL A 84 -12.98 3.04 7.80
C VAL A 84 -11.51 3.27 7.45
N LEU A 85 -10.89 2.31 6.76
CA LEU A 85 -9.49 2.39 6.33
C LEU A 85 -9.28 3.52 5.31
N ASP A 86 -10.20 3.67 4.36
CA ASP A 86 -10.18 4.76 3.37
C ASP A 86 -10.38 6.13 4.03
N LYS A 87 -11.34 6.28 4.96
CA LYS A 87 -11.48 7.52 5.76
C LYS A 87 -10.19 7.88 6.50
N LYS A 88 -9.53 6.88 7.10
CA LYS A 88 -8.24 7.08 7.80
C LYS A 88 -7.12 7.48 6.83
N ALA A 89 -7.07 6.89 5.64
CA ALA A 89 -6.12 7.24 4.59
C ALA A 89 -6.31 8.70 4.14
N ARG A 90 -7.54 9.11 3.80
CA ARG A 90 -7.86 10.49 3.41
C ARG A 90 -7.49 11.50 4.50
N LYS A 91 -7.88 11.23 5.75
CA LYS A 91 -7.48 12.07 6.89
C LYS A 91 -5.96 12.21 6.98
N THR A 92 -5.21 11.12 6.78
CA THR A 92 -3.74 11.14 6.79
C THR A 92 -3.18 12.02 5.66
N ILE A 93 -3.70 11.90 4.45
CA ILE A 93 -3.27 12.73 3.30
C ILE A 93 -3.55 14.21 3.57
N THR A 94 -4.75 14.55 4.04
CA THR A 94 -5.15 15.93 4.35
C THR A 94 -4.28 16.54 5.45
N MET A 95 -4.02 15.80 6.54
CA MET A 95 -3.17 16.29 7.65
C MET A 95 -1.71 16.52 7.24
N ASN A 96 -1.20 15.80 6.24
CA ASN A 96 0.19 15.94 5.78
C ASN A 96 0.34 16.95 4.63
N HIS A 97 -0.67 17.77 4.35
CA HIS A 97 -0.71 18.72 3.22
C HIS A 97 -0.37 18.09 1.85
N GLY A 98 -0.52 16.76 1.71
CA GLY A 98 -0.12 16.02 0.49
C GLY A 98 -0.93 16.41 -0.75
N LEU A 99 -2.02 17.13 -0.54
CA LEU A 99 -2.87 17.75 -1.55
C LEU A 99 -3.16 19.18 -1.07
N HIS A 100 -2.21 20.11 -1.25
CA HIS A 100 -2.53 21.52 -1.17
C HIS A 100 -3.54 21.83 -2.30
N VAL A 101 -4.66 22.49 -1.97
CA VAL A 101 -5.77 22.76 -2.92
C VAL A 101 -5.30 23.48 -4.18
N ALA A 102 -4.15 24.19 -4.13
CA ALA A 102 -3.53 24.87 -5.27
C ALA A 102 -2.59 24.00 -6.14
N VAL A 103 -2.33 22.72 -5.84
CA VAL A 103 -1.42 21.89 -6.66
C VAL A 103 -2.05 21.48 -8.00
N LEU A 104 -3.33 21.79 -8.22
CA LEU A 104 -3.96 21.69 -9.53
C LEU A 104 -3.44 22.72 -10.54
N THR A 105 -2.70 23.76 -10.13
CA THR A 105 -2.22 24.82 -11.05
C THR A 105 -0.70 24.88 -11.24
N ASP A 106 0.12 24.26 -10.40
CA ASP A 106 1.54 24.64 -10.32
C ASP A 106 2.54 23.80 -11.16
N SER A 107 2.08 22.83 -11.96
CA SER A 107 2.97 22.10 -12.90
C SER A 107 3.01 22.72 -14.31
N THR A 108 2.40 23.90 -14.50
CA THR A 108 2.19 24.50 -15.84
C THR A 108 2.93 25.83 -16.07
N TYR A 109 3.55 26.42 -15.05
CA TYR A 109 4.17 27.76 -15.17
C TYR A 109 5.64 27.80 -15.63
N HIS A 110 6.35 26.66 -15.70
CA HIS A 110 7.77 26.62 -16.10
C HIS A 110 8.03 25.94 -17.46
N ARG A 111 7.05 25.91 -18.36
CA ARG A 111 7.24 25.40 -19.72
C ARG A 111 6.72 26.37 -20.77
N LYS A 112 7.46 27.45 -21.00
CA LYS A 112 7.56 28.19 -22.27
C LYS A 112 8.94 28.81 -22.37
#